data_AF-A0A0R1LKZ9-F1
#
_entry.id   AF-A0A0R1LKZ9-F1
#
_cell.length_a   1.000
_cell.length_b   1.000
_cell.length_c   1.000
_cell.angle_alpha   90.00
_cell.angle_beta   90.00
_cell.angle_gamma   90.00
#
_symmetry.space_group_name_H-M   'P 1'
#
loop_
_entity.id
_entity.type
_entity.pdbx_description
1 polymer ?
#
loop_
_entity_poly.entity_id
_entity_poly.type
_entity_poly.pdbx_seq_one_letter_code
_entity_poly.pdbx_strand_id
1 'polypeptide(L)'
;MFVDEFHFLTLHKAAATFFHQAYKRFRKYNAGAIAGTQQIQDVIEGTTDTGQNIGEAIIGNSYTKVFFGLDGKGVDDVITKLRMTFSDKEKKLLERRRQGEALMIYGSQRAFMRVELTEEELRLIDPEAYQEKYNRETATQPDYQKRVILTPSEIDALTTTEEEGGTLNE
;
A
#
# COMPACT_ATOMS: atom_id res chain seq x y z
N MET A 1 1.41 10.33 6.10
CA MET A 1 0.10 10.71 5.51
C MET A 1 -0.30 9.66 4.50
N PHE A 2 -1.55 9.23 4.54
CA PHE A 2 -2.13 8.33 3.54
C PHE A 2 -3.22 9.10 2.79
N VAL A 3 -3.26 8.96 1.47
CA VAL A 3 -4.27 9.57 0.61
C VAL A 3 -4.80 8.49 -0.29
N ASP A 4 -6.06 8.16 -0.08
CA ASP A 4 -6.79 7.30 -1.01
C ASP A 4 -7.44 8.14 -2.12
N GLU A 5 -7.70 7.52 -3.25
CA GLU A 5 -8.30 8.13 -4.43
C GLU A 5 -7.67 9.48 -4.83
N PHE A 6 -6.34 9.46 -4.92
CA PHE A 6 -5.53 10.65 -5.15
C PHE A 6 -5.92 11.41 -6.43
N HIS A 7 -6.47 10.73 -7.44
CA HIS A 7 -6.96 11.37 -8.67
C HIS A 7 -8.04 12.43 -8.42
N PHE A 8 -8.88 12.31 -7.39
CA PHE A 8 -9.87 13.36 -7.09
C PHE A 8 -9.21 14.69 -6.72
N LEU A 9 -8.06 14.65 -6.03
CA LEU A 9 -7.32 15.86 -5.69
C LEU A 9 -6.68 16.51 -6.92
N THR A 10 -6.35 15.73 -7.95
CA THR A 10 -5.69 16.24 -9.15
C THR A 10 -6.66 16.85 -10.16
N LEU A 11 -7.96 16.60 -10.04
CA LEU A 11 -9.02 17.25 -10.84
C LEU A 11 -9.16 18.76 -10.55
N HIS A 12 -8.77 19.21 -9.36
CA HIS A 12 -8.88 20.61 -8.95
C HIS A 12 -7.50 21.24 -8.74
N LYS A 13 -7.16 22.25 -9.54
CA LYS A 13 -5.81 22.86 -9.52
C LYS A 13 -5.37 23.37 -8.15
N ALA A 14 -6.27 24.01 -7.40
CA ALA A 14 -5.96 24.52 -6.06
C ALA A 14 -5.61 23.37 -5.09
N ALA A 15 -6.36 22.26 -5.13
CA ALA A 15 -6.09 21.08 -4.30
C ALA A 15 -4.78 20.40 -4.71
N ALA A 16 -4.54 20.26 -6.01
CA ALA A 16 -3.28 19.77 -6.58
C ALA A 16 -2.09 20.63 -6.14
N THR A 17 -2.19 21.96 -6.23
CA THR A 17 -1.17 22.91 -5.78
C THR A 17 -0.87 22.75 -4.29
N PHE A 18 -1.92 22.72 -3.45
CA PHE A 18 -1.79 22.52 -2.02
C PHE A 18 -1.08 21.20 -1.70
N PHE A 19 -1.51 20.11 -2.32
CA PHE A 19 -0.95 18.79 -2.10
C PHE A 19 0.51 18.70 -2.54
N HIS A 20 0.85 19.26 -3.70
CA HIS A 20 2.23 19.30 -4.19
C HIS A 20 3.16 20.05 -3.22
N GLN A 21 2.70 21.17 -2.65
CA GLN A 21 3.46 21.90 -1.64
C GLN A 21 3.62 21.10 -0.34
N ALA A 22 2.56 20.44 0.13
CA ALA A 22 2.60 19.57 1.30
C ALA A 22 3.56 18.39 1.09
N TYR A 23 3.50 17.74 -0.07
CA TYR A 23 4.37 16.62 -0.45
C TYR A 23 5.85 16.97 -0.32
N LYS A 24 6.27 18.15 -0.83
CA LYS A 24 7.64 18.64 -0.69
C LYS A 24 8.06 18.87 0.77
N ARG A 25 7.12 19.26 1.63
CA ARG A 25 7.38 19.50 3.06
C ARG A 25 7.53 18.19 3.82
N PHE A 26 6.74 17.16 3.53
CA PHE A 26 6.88 15.86 4.21
C PHE A 26 8.30 15.31 4.09
N ARG A 27 8.88 15.36 2.88
CA ARG A 27 10.28 14.96 2.66
C ARG A 27 11.28 15.75 3.52
N LYS A 28 11.06 17.04 3.73
CA LYS A 28 11.95 17.89 4.55
C LYS A 28 11.87 17.57 6.04
N TYR A 29 10.71 17.12 6.52
CA TYR A 29 10.46 16.84 7.93
C TYR A 29 10.53 15.33 8.27
N ASN A 30 11.22 14.55 7.44
CA ASN A 30 11.33 13.10 7.59
C ASN A 30 9.97 12.38 7.71
N ALA A 31 8.94 12.93 7.07
CA ALA A 31 7.60 12.36 7.00
C ALA A 31 7.36 11.72 5.62
N GLY A 32 6.58 10.64 5.61
CA GLY A 32 6.17 9.95 4.39
C GLY A 32 4.75 10.30 3.93
N ALA A 33 4.53 10.25 2.62
CA ALA A 33 3.21 10.30 2.01
C ALA A 33 3.01 9.08 1.11
N ILE A 34 1.90 8.39 1.30
CA ILE A 34 1.44 7.29 0.44
C ILE A 34 0.19 7.79 -0.26
N ALA A 35 0.18 7.74 -1.60
CA ALA A 35 -0.94 8.14 -2.43
C ALA A 35 -1.38 6.94 -3.27
N GLY A 36 -2.61 6.47 -3.05
CA GLY A 36 -3.27 5.43 -3.84
C GLY A 36 -4.18 6.07 -4.90
N THR A 37 -4.25 5.49 -6.09
CA THR A 37 -5.20 5.91 -7.12
C THR A 37 -5.57 4.74 -8.02
N GLN A 38 -6.84 4.68 -8.44
CA GLN A 38 -7.30 3.77 -9.48
C GLN A 38 -7.15 4.38 -10.89
N GLN A 39 -7.24 5.71 -11.00
CA GLN A 39 -7.18 6.45 -12.27
C GLN A 39 -5.83 7.16 -12.40
N ILE A 40 -4.82 6.45 -12.90
CA ILE A 40 -3.47 7.00 -13.06
C ILE A 40 -3.43 8.16 -14.09
N GLN A 41 -4.31 8.12 -15.09
CA GLN A 41 -4.37 9.11 -16.18
C GLN A 41 -4.68 10.51 -15.65
N ASP A 42 -5.68 10.62 -14.77
CA ASP A 42 -6.09 11.89 -14.16
C ASP A 42 -5.00 12.48 -13.26
N VAL A 43 -4.18 11.62 -12.65
CA VAL A 43 -3.02 12.07 -11.86
C VAL A 43 -1.91 12.59 -12.77
N ILE A 44 -1.65 11.90 -13.87
CA ILE A 44 -0.64 12.29 -14.86
C ILE A 44 -1.07 13.56 -15.60
N GLU A 45 -2.36 13.79 -15.84
CA GLU A 45 -2.87 14.98 -16.53
C GLU A 45 -3.12 16.15 -15.58
N GLY A 46 -3.13 15.89 -14.27
CA GLY A 46 -3.28 16.89 -13.22
C GLY A 46 -2.20 17.97 -13.27
N THR A 47 -2.62 19.23 -13.15
CA THR A 47 -1.72 20.38 -13.12
C THR A 47 -2.00 21.27 -11.92
N THR A 48 -0.93 21.87 -11.39
CA THR A 48 -1.04 22.93 -10.37
C THR A 48 -1.42 24.27 -11.02
N ASP A 49 -1.73 25.27 -10.20
CA ASP A 49 -1.99 26.65 -10.66
C ASP A 49 -0.78 27.26 -11.38
N THR A 50 0.43 26.77 -11.08
CA THR A 50 1.68 27.17 -11.73
C THR A 50 1.99 26.39 -13.02
N GLY A 51 1.07 25.52 -13.46
CA GLY A 51 1.22 24.72 -14.68
C GLY A 51 2.11 23.47 -14.52
N GLN A 52 2.64 23.20 -13.32
CA GLN A 52 3.45 22.00 -13.08
C GLN A 52 2.58 20.74 -13.12
N ASN A 53 3.07 19.71 -13.81
CA ASN A 53 2.45 18.39 -13.85
C ASN A 53 2.61 17.68 -12.50
N ILE A 54 1.49 17.35 -11.85
CA ILE A 54 1.51 16.78 -10.50
C ILE A 54 1.92 15.30 -10.50
N GLY A 55 1.50 14.54 -11.52
CA GLY A 55 1.86 13.14 -11.66
C GLY A 55 3.36 12.96 -11.81
N GLU A 56 4.01 13.74 -12.67
CA GLU A 56 5.47 13.73 -12.80
C GLU A 56 6.15 14.19 -11.50
N ALA A 57 5.66 15.26 -10.89
CA ALA A 57 6.25 15.82 -9.67
C ALA A 57 6.15 14.88 -8.46
N ILE A 58 5.10 14.06 -8.36
CA ILE A 58 4.84 13.18 -7.21
C ILE A 58 5.22 11.74 -7.54
N ILE A 59 4.61 11.14 -8.56
CA ILE A 59 4.88 9.75 -8.93
C ILE A 59 6.32 9.65 -9.43
N GLY A 60 6.73 10.49 -10.38
CA GLY A 60 8.09 10.48 -10.93
C GLY A 60 9.16 10.51 -9.83
N ASN A 61 9.05 11.46 -8.90
CA ASN A 61 10.00 11.67 -7.81
C ASN A 61 9.85 10.72 -6.61
N SER A 62 8.79 9.90 -6.53
CA SER A 62 8.59 8.96 -5.42
C SER A 62 9.66 7.86 -5.44
N TYR A 63 10.34 7.64 -4.31
CA TYR A 63 11.40 6.62 -4.23
C TYR A 63 10.84 5.19 -4.29
N THR A 64 9.69 5.00 -3.63
CA THR A 64 8.93 3.74 -3.63
C THR A 64 7.69 3.90 -4.50
N LYS A 65 7.47 2.95 -5.40
CA LYS A 65 6.27 2.87 -6.25
C LYS A 65 5.76 1.43 -6.25
N VAL A 66 4.45 1.25 -6.20
CA VAL A 66 3.82 -0.07 -6.30
C VAL A 66 2.78 0.00 -7.40
N PHE A 67 2.95 -0.77 -8.47
CA PHE A 67 2.03 -0.87 -9.58
C PHE A 67 1.31 -2.21 -9.52
N PHE A 68 0.02 -2.17 -9.22
CA PHE A 68 -0.86 -3.30 -9.46
C PHE A 68 -1.20 -3.39 -10.96
N GLY A 69 -2.02 -4.38 -11.31
CA GLY A 69 -2.55 -4.53 -12.65
C GLY A 69 -3.09 -3.23 -13.27
N LEU A 70 -2.53 -2.84 -14.41
CA LEU A 70 -2.99 -1.69 -15.20
C LEU A 70 -3.63 -2.17 -16.51
N ASP A 71 -4.54 -1.37 -17.06
CA ASP A 71 -4.97 -1.57 -18.45
C ASP A 71 -3.85 -1.18 -19.42
N GLY A 72 -3.93 -1.64 -20.68
CA GLY A 72 -2.88 -1.39 -21.66
C GLY A 72 -2.58 0.10 -21.85
N LYS A 73 -3.63 0.93 -21.87
CA LYS A 73 -3.49 2.39 -21.93
C LYS A 73 -2.77 2.96 -20.70
N GLY A 74 -3.09 2.49 -19.50
CA GLY A 74 -2.41 2.89 -18.26
C GLY A 74 -0.93 2.53 -18.25
N VAL A 75 -0.55 1.34 -18.76
CA VAL A 75 0.87 0.96 -18.91
C VAL A 75 1.58 1.93 -19.86
N ASP A 76 0.98 2.22 -21.01
CA ASP A 76 1.55 3.14 -22.00
C ASP A 76 1.68 4.58 -21.45
N ASP A 77 0.68 5.07 -20.72
CA ASP A 77 0.72 6.38 -20.08
C ASP A 77 1.86 6.48 -19.05
N VAL A 78 2.06 5.44 -18.23
CA VAL A 78 3.17 5.41 -17.25
C VAL A 78 4.53 5.38 -17.96
N ILE A 79 4.65 4.67 -19.09
CA ILE A 79 5.89 4.64 -19.87
C ILE A 79 6.17 6.00 -20.51
N THR A 80 5.19 6.54 -21.23
CA THR A 80 5.38 7.71 -22.09
C THR A 80 5.37 9.03 -21.33
N LYS A 81 4.41 9.21 -20.41
CA LYS A 81 4.20 10.47 -19.69
C LYS A 81 5.05 10.55 -18.42
N LEU A 82 5.26 9.43 -17.71
CA LEU A 82 6.13 9.40 -16.51
C LEU A 82 7.57 8.93 -16.82
N ARG A 83 7.88 8.67 -18.10
CA ARG A 83 9.22 8.26 -18.60
C ARG A 83 9.76 7.02 -17.88
N MET A 84 8.88 6.12 -17.47
CA MET A 84 9.27 4.89 -16.80
C MET A 84 9.60 3.79 -17.81
N THR A 85 10.67 3.05 -17.56
CA THR A 85 11.09 1.94 -18.44
C THR A 85 10.65 0.62 -17.84
N PHE A 86 9.86 -0.16 -18.57
CA PHE A 86 9.52 -1.54 -18.18
C PHE A 86 10.10 -2.53 -19.20
N SER A 87 10.67 -3.61 -18.70
CA SER A 87 11.00 -4.80 -19.48
C SER A 87 9.73 -5.48 -19.99
N ASP A 88 9.85 -6.30 -21.03
CA ASP A 88 8.71 -7.02 -21.59
C ASP A 88 8.01 -7.93 -20.59
N LYS A 89 8.77 -8.47 -19.61
CA LYS A 89 8.21 -9.28 -18.52
C LYS A 89 7.36 -8.43 -17.56
N GLU A 90 7.84 -7.24 -17.22
CA GLU A 90 7.11 -6.30 -16.35
C GLU A 90 5.83 -5.79 -17.01
N LYS A 91 5.89 -5.42 -18.29
CA LYS A 91 4.70 -4.99 -19.05
C LYS A 91 3.63 -6.08 -19.07
N LYS A 92 4.02 -7.31 -19.44
CA LYS A 92 3.12 -8.47 -19.45
C LYS A 92 2.52 -8.76 -18.08
N LEU A 93 3.24 -8.52 -17.00
CA LEU A 93 2.72 -8.72 -15.64
C LEU A 93 1.68 -7.66 -15.29
N LEU A 94 1.96 -6.39 -15.58
CA LEU A 94 1.02 -5.28 -15.34
C LEU A 94 -0.26 -5.43 -16.18
N GLU A 95 -0.15 -5.80 -17.45
CA GLU A 95 -1.28 -5.96 -18.38
C GLU A 95 -2.20 -7.14 -18.03
N ARG A 96 -1.69 -8.17 -17.32
CA ARG A 96 -2.49 -9.35 -16.93
C ARG A 96 -3.55 -9.05 -15.88
N ARG A 97 -3.42 -7.94 -15.15
CA ARG A 97 -4.35 -7.48 -14.11
C ARG A 97 -4.77 -8.56 -13.12
N ARG A 98 -3.84 -9.42 -12.72
CA ARG A 98 -4.10 -10.45 -11.72
C ARG A 98 -4.22 -9.80 -10.35
N GLN A 99 -5.29 -10.13 -9.64
CA GLN A 99 -5.53 -9.65 -8.28
C GLN A 99 -4.38 -10.09 -7.36
N GLY A 100 -3.89 -9.14 -6.55
CA GLY A 100 -2.78 -9.38 -5.61
C GLY A 100 -1.40 -9.39 -6.25
N GLU A 101 -1.24 -9.46 -7.58
CA GLU A 101 0.08 -9.33 -8.22
C GLU A 101 0.43 -7.84 -8.43
N ALA A 102 1.66 -7.46 -8.06
CA ALA A 102 2.15 -6.11 -8.25
C ALA A 102 3.65 -6.07 -8.59
N LEU A 103 4.07 -5.00 -9.24
CA LEU A 103 5.46 -4.61 -9.43
C LEU A 103 5.82 -3.51 -8.42
N MET A 104 6.72 -3.83 -7.49
CA MET A 104 7.31 -2.85 -6.58
C MET A 104 8.63 -2.32 -7.16
N ILE A 105 8.79 -1.01 -7.11
CA ILE A 105 10.03 -0.31 -7.46
C ILE A 105 10.49 0.46 -6.23
N TYR A 106 11.74 0.24 -5.84
CA TYR A 106 12.40 0.90 -4.72
C TYR A 106 13.75 1.44 -5.19
N GLY A 107 13.79 2.73 -5.55
CA GLY A 107 14.92 3.32 -6.23
C GLY A 107 15.21 2.61 -7.56
N SER A 108 16.37 1.96 -7.67
CA SER A 108 16.76 1.14 -8.82
C SER A 108 16.34 -0.33 -8.71
N GLN A 109 15.94 -0.78 -7.52
CA GLN A 109 15.55 -2.16 -7.27
C GLN A 109 14.10 -2.38 -7.67
N ARG A 110 13.83 -3.61 -8.13
CA ARG A 110 12.54 -4.02 -8.66
C ARG A 110 12.20 -5.41 -8.19
N ALA A 111 10.99 -5.60 -7.71
CA ALA A 111 10.51 -6.87 -7.20
C ALA A 111 9.08 -7.12 -7.68
N PHE A 112 8.84 -8.34 -8.16
CA PHE A 112 7.48 -8.83 -8.33
C PHE A 112 6.99 -9.34 -6.99
N MET A 113 5.81 -8.89 -6.58
CA MET A 113 5.21 -9.26 -5.31
C MET A 113 3.82 -9.83 -5.53
N ARG A 114 3.46 -10.78 -4.67
CA ARG A 114 2.09 -11.28 -4.52
C ARG A 114 1.63 -10.89 -3.13
N VAL A 115 0.60 -10.06 -3.08
CA VAL A 115 -0.09 -9.64 -1.86
C VAL A 115 -1.24 -10.59 -1.63
N GLU A 116 -1.27 -11.17 -0.43
CA GLU A 116 -2.34 -12.04 0.01
C GLU A 116 -2.87 -11.50 1.34
N LEU A 117 -4.19 -11.60 1.52
CA LEU A 117 -4.80 -11.31 2.81
C LEU A 117 -4.44 -12.41 3.80
N THR A 118 -4.07 -12.00 5.01
CA THR A 118 -3.99 -12.92 6.15
C THR A 118 -5.35 -13.55 6.44
N GLU A 119 -5.38 -14.61 7.26
CA GLU A 119 -6.64 -15.24 7.67
C GLU A 119 -7.63 -14.24 8.29
N GLU A 120 -7.15 -13.34 9.14
CA GLU A 120 -8.00 -12.32 9.77
C GLU A 120 -8.45 -11.23 8.80
N GLU A 121 -7.54 -10.72 7.96
CA GLU A 121 -7.93 -9.70 6.98
C GLU A 121 -8.96 -10.26 6.00
N LEU A 122 -8.79 -11.51 5.55
CA LEU A 122 -9.77 -12.18 4.69
C LEU A 122 -11.11 -12.34 5.43
N ARG A 123 -11.11 -12.78 6.69
CA ARG A 123 -12.33 -12.91 7.50
C ARG A 123 -13.08 -11.59 7.66
N LEU A 124 -12.36 -10.48 7.82
CA LEU A 124 -12.94 -9.15 8.01
C LEU A 124 -13.44 -8.52 6.71
N ILE A 125 -12.71 -8.72 5.60
CA ILE A 125 -13.01 -8.09 4.31
C ILE A 125 -14.01 -8.92 3.50
N ASP A 126 -13.84 -10.24 3.49
CA ASP A 126 -14.64 -11.19 2.71
C ASP A 126 -14.96 -12.47 3.53
N PRO A 127 -16.00 -12.41 4.38
CA PRO A 127 -16.42 -13.53 5.22
C PRO A 127 -16.77 -14.80 4.43
N GLU A 128 -17.27 -14.68 3.20
CA GLU A 128 -17.65 -15.82 2.35
C GLU A 128 -16.41 -16.52 1.80
N ALA A 129 -15.47 -15.76 1.23
CA ALA A 129 -14.20 -16.30 0.76
C ALA A 129 -13.36 -16.89 1.91
N TYR A 130 -13.44 -16.31 3.11
CA TYR A 130 -12.83 -16.90 4.31
C TYR A 130 -13.41 -18.28 4.63
N GLN A 131 -14.74 -18.40 4.64
CA GLN A 131 -15.43 -19.67 4.91
C GLN A 131 -15.07 -20.75 3.87
N GLU A 132 -15.04 -20.37 2.59
CA GLU A 132 -14.64 -21.28 1.52
C GLU A 132 -13.16 -21.70 1.64
N LYS A 133 -12.24 -20.72 1.78
CA LYS A 133 -10.79 -20.98 1.81
C LYS A 133 -10.36 -21.85 2.99
N TYR A 134 -10.98 -21.67 4.16
CA TYR A 134 -10.63 -22.39 5.39
C TYR A 134 -11.65 -23.47 5.78
N ASN A 135 -12.62 -23.77 4.90
CA ASN A 135 -13.68 -24.75 5.12
C ASN A 135 -14.39 -24.58 6.48
N ARG A 136 -14.91 -23.37 6.73
CA ARG A 136 -15.60 -22.98 7.97
C ARG A 136 -17.09 -22.76 7.69
N GLU A 137 -17.95 -23.15 8.62
CA GLU A 137 -19.40 -22.87 8.53
C GLU A 137 -19.76 -21.41 8.85
N THR A 138 -18.88 -20.70 9.57
CA THR A 138 -19.11 -19.31 9.97
C THR A 138 -17.80 -18.53 9.94
N ALA A 139 -17.90 -17.21 9.75
CA ALA A 139 -16.77 -16.27 9.84
C ALA A 139 -16.39 -15.90 11.29
N THR A 140 -16.54 -16.85 12.22
CA THR A 140 -16.15 -16.66 13.62
C THR A 140 -14.64 -16.49 13.72
N GLN A 141 -14.21 -15.60 14.63
CA GLN A 141 -12.80 -15.36 14.86
C GLN A 141 -12.15 -16.64 15.40
N PRO A 142 -11.06 -17.13 14.80
CA PRO A 142 -10.29 -18.23 15.35
C PRO A 142 -9.73 -17.90 16.73
N ASP A 143 -9.59 -18.93 17.56
CA ASP A 143 -8.87 -18.80 18.83
C ASP A 143 -7.36 -18.71 18.56
N TYR A 144 -6.86 -17.47 18.44
CA TYR A 144 -5.44 -17.18 18.22
C TYR A 144 -4.58 -17.56 19.41
N GLN A 145 -5.10 -17.47 20.62
CA GLN A 145 -4.36 -17.80 21.84
C GLN A 145 -3.97 -19.27 21.86
N LYS A 146 -4.88 -20.17 21.46
CA LYS A 146 -4.56 -21.60 21.33
C LYS A 146 -3.53 -21.93 20.26
N ARG A 147 -3.27 -21.03 19.30
CA ARG A 147 -2.28 -21.22 18.23
C ARG A 147 -0.89 -20.75 18.62
N VAL A 148 -0.77 -19.95 19.68
CA VAL A 148 0.53 -19.55 20.21
C VAL A 148 1.12 -20.75 20.97
N ILE A 149 2.09 -21.42 20.35
CA ILE A 149 2.85 -22.48 21.02
C ILE A 149 4.05 -21.82 21.68
N LEU A 150 3.91 -21.52 22.97
CA LEU A 150 5.04 -21.11 23.82
C LEU A 150 5.64 -22.35 24.47
N THR A 151 6.97 -22.39 24.52
CA THR A 151 7.66 -23.35 25.37
C THR A 151 7.39 -23.05 26.85
N PRO A 152 7.44 -24.05 27.75
CA PRO A 152 7.23 -23.82 29.19
C PRO A 152 8.11 -22.70 29.76
N SER A 153 9.35 -22.56 29.27
CA SER A 153 10.28 -21.50 29.67
C SER A 153 9.85 -20.10 29.21
N GLU A 154 9.24 -19.97 28.04
CA GLU A 154 8.74 -18.69 27.53
C GLU A 154 7.46 -18.26 28.28
N ILE A 155 6.61 -19.22 28.65
CA ILE A 155 5.43 -18.96 29.49
C ILE A 155 5.90 -18.44 30.85
N ASP A 156 6.84 -19.15 31.48
CA ASP A 156 7.37 -18.79 32.81
C ASP A 156 8.01 -17.40 32.81
N ALA A 157 8.77 -17.05 31.77
CA ALA A 157 9.37 -15.72 31.61
C ALA A 157 8.34 -14.59 31.43
N LEU A 158 7.21 -14.86 30.77
CA LEU A 158 6.14 -13.88 30.58
C LEU A 158 5.28 -13.71 31.84
N THR A 159 5.01 -14.79 32.57
CA THR A 159 4.20 -14.77 33.80
C THR A 159 4.97 -14.22 35.00
N THR A 160 6.28 -14.45 35.09
CA THR A 160 7.11 -13.92 36.19
C THR A 160 7.28 -12.40 36.13
N THR A 161 7.30 -11.80 34.93
CA THR A 161 7.32 -10.34 34.77
C THR A 161 6.02 -9.63 35.20
N GLU A 162 4.87 -10.31 35.23
CA GLU A 162 3.61 -9.71 35.70
C GLU A 162 3.54 -9.63 37.24
N GLU A 163 4.20 -10.53 37.96
CA GLU A 163 4.18 -10.56 39.43
C GLU A 163 5.10 -9.50 40.08
N GLU A 164 6.16 -9.04 39.39
CA GLU A 164 7.10 -8.04 39.94
C GLU A 164 6.66 -6.58 39.73
N GLY A 165 5.58 -6.31 38.96
CA GLY A 165 5.10 -4.96 38.64
C GLY A 165 4.13 -4.33 39.65
N GLY A 166 3.86 -5.01 40.76
CA GLY A 166 2.72 -4.73 41.63
C GLY A 166 3.00 -4.18 43.02
N THR A 167 3.90 -3.21 43.21
CA THR A 167 3.86 -2.31 44.39
C THR A 167 4.48 -0.94 44.08
N LEU A 168 3.67 -0.01 43.59
CA LEU A 168 3.88 1.41 43.84
C LEU A 168 3.32 1.68 45.25
N ASN A 169 4.21 1.74 46.24
CA ASN A 169 3.86 2.20 47.58
C ASN A 169 3.44 3.67 47.53
N GLU A 170 2.38 3.97 48.29
CA GLU A 170 1.74 5.27 48.53
C GLU A 170 2.69 6.40 48.94
#